data_AF-A0A645I8B2-F1
#
_entry.id   AF-A0A645I8B2-F1
#
_cell.length_a   1.000
_cell.length_b   1.000
_cell.length_c   1.000
_cell.angle_alpha   90.00
_cell.angle_beta   90.00
_cell.angle_gamma   90.00
#
_symmetry.space_group_name_H-M   'P 1'
#
loop_
_entity.id
_entity.type
_entity.pdbx_description
1 polymer ?
#
loop_
_entity_poly.entity_id
_entity_poly.type
_entity_poly.pdbx_seq_one_letter_code
_entity_poly.pdbx_strand_id
1 'polypeptide(L)'
;MWTHGFAAVPVVQLIHAGKNTLEIEVTTSLRNLLGPFHLKEGESYGVHTLSFNREANVLGWPAPPYDSGYCMVKLGIDDLELA
;
A
#
# COMPACT_ATOMS: atom_id res chain seq x y z
N MET A 1 5.02 15.95 -2.25
CA MET A 1 5.05 15.05 -1.08
C MET A 1 3.68 15.16 -0.42
N TRP A 2 2.82 14.16 -0.61
CA TRP A 2 1.46 14.17 -0.07
C TRP A 2 1.50 13.60 1.34
N THR A 3 1.74 14.43 2.35
CA THR A 3 1.57 14.06 3.76
C THR A 3 0.13 14.36 4.17
N HIS A 4 -0.83 13.57 3.70
CA HIS A 4 -2.10 13.48 4.40
C HIS A 4 -1.90 12.53 5.57
N GLY A 5 -1.21 13.01 6.62
CA GLY A 5 -1.27 12.35 7.91
C GLY A 5 -2.74 12.30 8.33
N PHE A 6 -3.21 11.13 8.74
CA PHE A 6 -4.54 11.02 9.31
C PHE A 6 -4.64 11.93 10.54
N ALA A 7 -5.82 12.51 10.79
CA ALA A 7 -6.02 13.28 12.00
C ALA A 7 -5.78 12.38 13.23
N ALA A 8 -5.01 12.87 14.19
CA ALA A 8 -4.80 12.17 15.45
C ALA A 8 -6.15 11.94 16.15
N VAL A 9 -6.31 10.76 16.75
CA VAL A 9 -7.53 10.39 17.49
C VAL A 9 -7.28 10.66 18.97
N PRO A 10 -8.01 11.59 19.62
CA PRO A 10 -7.84 11.85 21.04
C PRO A 10 -8.39 10.68 21.87
N VAL A 11 -7.50 10.03 22.64
CA VAL A 11 -7.85 8.86 23.48
C VAL A 11 -7.92 9.19 24.97
N VAL A 12 -7.75 10.45 25.38
CA VAL A 12 -7.65 10.86 26.79
C VAL A 12 -8.85 10.44 27.65
N GLN A 13 -10.04 10.34 27.04
CA GLN A 13 -11.27 9.91 27.74
C GLN A 13 -11.46 8.39 27.74
N LEU A 14 -10.64 7.66 26.98
CA LEU A 14 -10.72 6.21 26.80
C LEU A 14 -9.66 5.46 27.62
N ILE A 15 -8.64 6.16 28.08
CA ILE A 15 -7.55 5.61 28.88
C ILE A 15 -7.90 5.62 30.37
N HIS A 16 -7.33 4.67 31.10
CA HIS A 16 -7.39 4.61 32.55
C HIS A 16 -6.03 4.29 33.16
N ALA A 17 -5.90 4.49 34.47
CA ALA A 17 -4.70 4.12 35.20
C ALA A 17 -4.44 2.61 35.07
N GLY A 18 -3.17 2.24 34.91
CA GLY A 18 -2.75 0.86 34.71
C GLY A 18 -2.68 0.45 33.24
N LYS A 19 -3.02 -0.81 32.95
CA LYS A 19 -2.86 -1.41 31.62
C LYS A 19 -4.06 -1.09 30.73
N ASN A 20 -3.80 -0.49 29.57
CA ASN A 20 -4.78 -0.26 28.52
C ASN A 20 -4.49 -1.21 27.34
N THR A 21 -5.51 -1.49 26.52
CA THR A 21 -5.35 -2.25 25.26
C THR A 21 -5.69 -1.33 24.10
N LEU A 22 -4.78 -1.23 23.13
CA LEU A 22 -4.98 -0.53 21.88
C LEU A 22 -5.13 -1.57 20.76
N GLU A 23 -6.22 -1.49 20.00
CA GLU A 23 -6.47 -2.30 18.82
C GLU A 23 -6.65 -1.37 17.62
N ILE A 24 -5.99 -1.70 16.51
CA ILE A 24 -6.05 -0.93 15.27
C ILE A 24 -6.38 -1.90 14.14
N GLU A 25 -7.52 -1.69 13.48
CA GLU A 25 -7.88 -2.39 12.26
C GLU A 25 -7.47 -1.54 11.04
N VAL A 26 -6.73 -2.14 10.12
CA VAL A 26 -6.25 -1.46 8.90
C VAL A 26 -6.88 -2.14 7.68
N THR A 27 -7.76 -1.42 7.00
CA THR A 27 -8.25 -1.82 5.67
C THR A 27 -7.43 -1.11 4.60
N THR A 28 -6.80 -1.89 3.71
CA THR A 28 -5.98 -1.37 2.61
C THR A 28 -6.60 -1.69 1.24
N SER A 29 -5.91 -1.38 0.15
CA SER A 29 -6.36 -1.69 -1.20
C SER A 29 -6.27 -3.20 -1.51
N LEU A 30 -6.93 -3.63 -2.59
CA LEU A 30 -6.80 -5.00 -3.12
C LEU A 30 -5.49 -5.19 -3.91
N ARG A 31 -4.50 -4.29 -3.80
CA ARG A 31 -3.29 -4.30 -4.64
C ARG A 31 -2.51 -5.61 -4.58
N ASN A 32 -2.42 -6.20 -3.39
CA ASN A 32 -1.77 -7.49 -3.17
C ASN A 32 -2.70 -8.70 -3.43
N LEU A 33 -3.94 -8.48 -3.87
CA LEU A 33 -4.86 -9.56 -4.26
C LEU A 33 -5.21 -9.52 -5.76
N LEU A 34 -5.22 -8.34 -6.37
CA LEU A 34 -5.67 -8.11 -7.76
C LEU A 34 -4.59 -7.51 -8.68
N GLY A 35 -3.38 -7.26 -8.15
CA GLY A 35 -2.20 -6.96 -8.96
C GLY A 35 -2.07 -5.49 -9.40
N PRO A 36 -1.09 -5.19 -10.26
CA PRO A 36 -0.15 -6.09 -10.95
C PRO A 36 0.99 -6.65 -10.06
N PHE A 37 1.15 -7.98 -9.99
CA PHE A 37 2.06 -8.62 -9.01
C PHE A 37 3.56 -8.62 -9.35
N HIS A 38 3.97 -8.08 -10.49
CA HIS A 38 5.36 -8.20 -10.99
C HIS A 38 6.08 -6.85 -11.07
N LEU A 39 5.37 -5.75 -10.77
CA LEU A 39 5.95 -4.42 -10.79
C LEU A 39 6.68 -4.15 -9.48
N LYS A 40 7.97 -3.83 -9.56
CA LYS A 40 8.82 -3.49 -8.39
C LYS A 40 8.61 -2.08 -7.86
N GLU A 41 7.91 -1.23 -8.60
CA GLU A 41 7.71 0.20 -8.28
C GLU A 41 6.82 0.45 -7.05
N GLY A 42 6.22 -0.61 -6.48
CA GLY A 42 5.34 -0.51 -5.31
C GLY A 42 3.89 -0.27 -5.72
N GLU A 43 3.21 0.66 -5.05
CA GLU A 43 1.84 1.03 -5.39
C GLU A 43 1.82 1.74 -6.75
N SER A 44 1.23 1.10 -7.75
CA SER A 44 1.07 1.68 -9.08
C SER A 44 -0.18 2.55 -9.10
N TYR A 45 0.00 3.87 -9.15
CA TYR A 45 -1.11 4.82 -9.25
C TYR A 45 -1.67 4.96 -10.68
N GLY A 46 -1.04 4.32 -11.66
CA GLY A 46 -1.42 4.31 -13.07
C GLY A 46 -1.52 2.90 -13.63
N VAL A 47 -2.49 2.12 -13.16
CA VAL A 47 -2.71 0.74 -13.64
C VAL A 47 -3.53 0.75 -14.93
N HIS A 48 -3.01 0.11 -15.96
CA HIS A 48 -3.69 -0.09 -17.23
C HIS A 48 -3.24 -1.41 -17.85
N THR A 49 -3.73 -1.76 -19.04
CA THR A 49 -3.45 -3.07 -19.66
C THR A 49 -1.95 -3.34 -19.85
N LEU A 50 -1.14 -2.32 -20.13
CA LEU A 50 0.32 -2.48 -20.23
C LEU A 50 0.98 -2.93 -18.94
N SER A 51 0.40 -2.60 -17.78
CA SER A 51 0.90 -2.99 -16.46
C SER A 51 0.91 -4.50 -16.25
N PHE A 52 0.42 -5.29 -17.22
CA PHE A 52 0.38 -6.75 -17.19
C PHE A 52 1.19 -7.42 -18.30
N ASN A 53 1.81 -6.63 -19.18
CA ASN A 53 2.53 -7.16 -20.33
C ASN A 53 3.98 -7.52 -19.95
N ARG A 54 4.43 -8.68 -20.43
CA ARG A 54 5.85 -9.09 -20.36
C ARG A 54 6.67 -8.60 -21.55
N GLU A 55 6.00 -8.24 -22.63
CA GLU A 55 6.59 -7.85 -23.91
C GLU A 55 5.91 -6.60 -24.46
N ALA A 56 6.48 -6.00 -25.50
CA ALA A 56 5.88 -4.83 -26.12
C ALA A 56 4.45 -5.12 -26.62
N ASN A 57 3.54 -4.16 -26.48
CA ASN A 57 2.15 -4.33 -26.92
C ASN A 57 2.01 -4.19 -28.45
N VAL A 58 0.79 -4.41 -28.96
CA VAL A 58 0.46 -4.27 -30.39
C VAL A 58 0.67 -2.87 -30.96
N LEU A 59 0.78 -1.84 -30.11
CA LEU A 59 1.08 -0.46 -30.50
C LEU A 59 2.59 -0.15 -30.46
N GLY A 60 3.43 -1.13 -30.15
CA GLY A 60 4.88 -0.98 -30.03
C GLY A 60 5.35 -0.31 -28.74
N TRP A 61 4.47 -0.14 -27.74
CA TRP A 61 4.87 0.38 -26.44
C TRP A 61 5.62 -0.68 -25.65
N PRO A 62 6.77 -0.34 -25.03
CA PRO A 62 7.58 -1.30 -24.30
C PRO A 62 6.83 -1.85 -23.07
N ALA A 63 7.15 -3.08 -22.68
CA ALA A 63 6.70 -3.63 -21.41
C ALA A 63 7.32 -2.87 -20.23
N PRO A 64 6.60 -2.75 -19.10
CA PRO A 64 7.19 -2.26 -17.86
C PRO A 64 8.30 -3.22 -17.37
N PRO A 65 9.21 -2.75 -16.49
CA PRO A 65 10.19 -3.60 -15.84
C PRO A 65 9.51 -4.77 -15.12
N TYR A 66 9.76 -5.99 -15.59
CA TYR A 66 9.09 -7.20 -15.13
C TYR A 66 9.96 -7.95 -14.11
N ASP A 67 9.44 -8.23 -12.92
CA ASP A 67 10.01 -9.24 -12.03
C ASP A 67 9.37 -10.61 -12.27
N SER A 68 10.21 -11.65 -12.31
CA SER A 68 9.73 -13.03 -12.49
C SER A 68 9.04 -13.61 -11.26
N GLY A 69 9.28 -13.04 -10.08
CA GLY A 69 8.64 -13.36 -8.82
C GLY A 69 7.45 -12.47 -8.49
N TYR A 70 6.89 -12.71 -7.32
CA TYR A 70 5.78 -11.94 -6.77
C TYR A 70 6.29 -10.73 -5.99
N CYS A 71 5.93 -9.53 -6.43
CA CYS A 71 6.19 -8.25 -5.78
C CYS A 71 5.01 -7.88 -4.87
N MET A 72 5.17 -8.12 -3.56
CA MET A 72 4.25 -7.56 -2.54
C MET A 72 4.48 -6.06 -2.39
N VAL A 73 3.41 -5.28 -2.47
CA VAL A 73 3.44 -3.87 -2.09
C VAL A 73 3.36 -3.77 -0.57
N LYS A 74 4.27 -2.99 0.03
CA LYS A 74 4.23 -2.68 1.44
C LYS A 74 3.08 -1.71 1.70
N LEU A 75 2.06 -2.19 2.40
CA LEU A 75 0.88 -1.43 2.81
C LEU A 75 0.66 -1.69 4.30
N GLY A 76 0.35 -0.65 5.07
CA GLY A 76 0.12 -0.78 6.50
C GLY A 76 0.46 0.49 7.28
N ILE A 77 0.77 0.30 8.57
CA ILE A 77 1.22 1.33 9.50
C ILE A 77 2.75 1.38 9.43
N ASP A 78 3.31 2.58 9.22
CA ASP A 78 4.76 2.80 9.22
C ASP A 78 5.27 3.23 10.59
N ASP A 79 4.54 4.11 11.27
CA ASP A 79 4.87 4.62 12.60
C ASP A 79 3.62 4.83 13.47
N LEU A 80 3.79 4.82 14.80
CA LEU A 80 2.77 5.07 15.80
C LEU A 80 3.37 5.88 16.94
N GLU A 81 2.83 7.08 17.17
CA GLU A 81 3.22 7.96 18.26
C GLU A 81 2.09 8.07 19.30
N LEU A 82 2.45 7.91 20.58
CA LEU A 82 1.55 8.11 21.73
C LEU A 82 2.09 9.32 22.51
N ALA A 83 1.39 10.44 22.44
CA ALA A 83 1.76 11.70 23.11
C ALA A 83 0.79 12.03 24.27
#